data_AF-A0A7W1XSS4-F1
#
_entry.id   AF-A0A7W1XSS4-F1
#
_cell.length_a   1.000
_cell.length_b   1.000
_cell.length_c   1.000
_cell.angle_alpha   90.00
_cell.angle_beta   90.00
_cell.angle_gamma   90.00
#
_symmetry.space_group_name_H-M   'P 1'
#
loop_
_entity.id
_entity.type
_entity.pdbx_description
1 polymer ?
#
loop_
_entity_poly.entity_id
_entity_poly.type
_entity_poly.pdbx_seq_one_letter_code
_entity_poly.pdbx_strand_id
1 'polypeptide(L)'
;MNQRDAFYRELAEEINRTVGRKAVSASKIKSLIRQAKQIRAVYGTAGLMSFARELPWRLFTPQEIERLQRSPRWPELSSKFVDAMVMEEVITPFEANMIRRFL
;
A
#
# COMPACT_ATOMS: atom_id res chain seq x y z
N MET A 1 16.13 -12.85 -10.71
CA MET A 1 15.32 -11.64 -10.45
C MET A 1 14.63 -11.84 -9.12
N ASN A 2 14.77 -10.92 -8.16
CA ASN A 2 14.30 -11.15 -6.79
C ASN A 2 12.75 -11.17 -6.77
N GLN A 3 12.12 -12.20 -6.21
CA GLN A 3 10.66 -12.39 -6.24
C GLN A 3 9.90 -11.16 -5.69
N ARG A 4 10.49 -10.50 -4.68
CA ARG A 4 9.97 -9.24 -4.11
C ARG A 4 9.99 -8.08 -5.09
N ASP A 5 11.02 -7.98 -5.92
CA ASP A 5 11.16 -6.87 -6.88
C ASP A 5 10.12 -6.96 -7.99
N ALA A 6 9.82 -8.18 -8.45
CA ALA A 6 8.74 -8.44 -9.40
C ALA A 6 7.38 -8.03 -8.81
N PHE A 7 7.11 -8.45 -7.56
CA PHE A 7 5.88 -8.09 -6.85
C PHE A 7 5.67 -6.56 -6.74
N TYR A 8 6.70 -5.80 -6.33
CA TYR A 8 6.58 -4.34 -6.25
C TYR A 8 6.40 -3.67 -7.60
N ARG A 9 6.95 -4.25 -8.65
CA ARG A 9 6.78 -3.75 -10.01
C ARG A 9 5.36 -3.97 -10.50
N GLU A 10 4.82 -5.17 -10.32
CA GLU A 10 3.43 -5.49 -10.66
C GLU A 10 2.45 -4.60 -9.90
N LEU A 11 2.64 -4.43 -8.59
CA LEU A 11 1.81 -3.55 -7.78
C LEU A 11 1.85 -2.09 -8.27
N ALA A 12 3.03 -1.57 -8.61
CA ALA A 12 3.16 -0.23 -9.17
C ALA A 12 2.48 -0.10 -10.53
N GLU A 13 2.62 -1.10 -11.40
CA GLU A 13 2.00 -1.11 -12.73
C GLU A 13 0.47 -1.17 -12.64
N GLU A 14 -0.09 -1.94 -11.71
CA GLU A 14 -1.54 -2.02 -11.47
C GLU A 14 -2.12 -0.72 -10.93
N ILE A 15 -1.45 -0.09 -9.96
CA ILE A 15 -1.84 1.22 -9.43
C ILE A 15 -1.83 2.25 -10.55
N ASN A 16 -0.72 2.33 -11.29
CA ASN A 16 -0.55 3.28 -12.39
C ASN A 16 -1.59 3.10 -13.50
N ARG A 17 -1.94 1.84 -13.82
CA ARG A 17 -2.98 1.52 -14.80
C ARG A 17 -4.36 1.97 -14.31
N THR A 18 -4.65 1.79 -13.02
CA THR A 18 -5.95 2.16 -12.44
C THR A 18 -6.14 3.68 -12.38
N VAL A 19 -5.10 4.43 -12.03
CA VAL A 19 -5.17 5.90 -11.98
C VAL A 19 -5.00 6.56 -13.36
N GLY A 20 -4.48 5.83 -14.34
CA GLY A 20 -4.29 6.28 -15.72
C GLY A 20 -3.00 7.09 -15.97
N ARG A 21 -2.03 7.05 -15.04
CA ARG A 21 -0.72 7.71 -15.17
C ARG A 21 0.34 7.02 -14.32
N LYS A 22 1.61 7.37 -14.52
CA LYS A 22 2.72 6.94 -13.65
C LYS A 22 2.71 7.72 -12.33
N ALA A 23 1.90 7.28 -11.37
CA ALA A 23 1.79 7.88 -10.03
C ALA A 23 2.82 7.32 -9.04
N VAL A 24 3.16 6.04 -9.15
CA VAL A 24 4.08 5.35 -8.24
C VAL A 24 5.08 4.48 -8.99
N SER A 25 6.24 4.24 -8.37
CA SER A 25 7.24 3.28 -8.85
C SER A 25 7.47 2.19 -7.80
N ALA A 26 8.03 1.04 -8.22
CA ALA A 26 8.42 -0.02 -7.30
C ALA A 26 9.37 0.49 -6.19
N SER A 27 10.31 1.38 -6.53
CA SER A 27 11.22 2.00 -5.55
C SER A 27 10.49 2.92 -4.57
N LYS A 28 9.49 3.67 -5.03
CA LYS A 28 8.66 4.52 -4.17
C LYS A 28 7.84 3.67 -3.20
N ILE A 29 7.22 2.59 -3.66
CA ILE A 29 6.45 1.66 -2.80
C ILE A 29 7.35 1.06 -1.72
N LYS A 30 8.54 0.57 -2.08
CA LYS A 30 9.52 0.08 -1.09
C LYS A 30 9.92 1.14 -0.07
N SER A 31 10.17 2.37 -0.52
CA SER A 31 10.51 3.48 0.38
C SER A 31 9.37 3.79 1.36
N LEU A 32 8.13 3.76 0.91
CA LEU A 32 6.96 3.98 1.76
C LEU A 32 6.79 2.86 2.79
N ILE A 33 7.02 1.61 2.41
CA ILE A 33 6.97 0.48 3.33
C ILE A 33 8.07 0.58 4.39
N ARG A 34 9.29 0.97 4.01
CA ARG A 34 10.36 1.24 4.98
C ARG A 34 9.99 2.36 5.96
N GLN A 35 9.39 3.45 5.47
CA GLN A 35 8.89 4.52 6.32
C GLN A 35 7.80 4.02 7.28
N ALA A 36 6.87 3.20 6.80
CA ALA A 36 5.84 2.60 7.63
C ALA A 36 6.44 1.71 8.74
N LYS A 37 7.49 0.93 8.42
CA LYS A 37 8.23 0.12 9.41
C LYS A 37 8.89 0.99 10.48
N GLN A 38 9.53 2.09 10.09
CA GLN A 38 10.14 3.05 11.01
C GLN A 38 9.08 3.71 11.91
N ILE A 39 7.97 4.15 11.34
CA ILE A 39 6.87 4.76 12.09
C ILE A 39 6.28 3.76 13.08
N ARG A 40 6.10 2.49 12.68
CA ARG A 40 5.63 1.44 13.59
C ARG A 40 6.60 1.21 14.75
N ALA A 41 7.90 1.23 14.48
CA ALA A 41 8.92 1.06 15.51
C ALA A 41 8.95 2.21 16.53
N VAL A 42 8.70 3.45 16.08
CA VAL A 42 8.80 4.65 16.93
C VAL A 42 7.46 5.00 17.61
N TYR A 43 6.35 4.92 16.88
CA TYR A 43 5.04 5.44 17.29
C TYR A 43 3.97 4.34 17.43
N GLY A 44 4.36 3.07 17.27
CA GLY A 44 3.46 1.93 17.41
C GLY A 44 2.33 1.89 16.36
N THR A 45 1.26 1.17 16.67
CA THR A 45 0.10 0.98 15.79
C THR A 45 -0.62 2.28 15.47
N ALA A 46 -0.73 3.19 16.45
CA ALA A 46 -1.44 4.46 16.26
C ALA A 46 -0.76 5.36 15.22
N GLY A 47 0.58 5.50 15.30
CA GLY A 47 1.35 6.24 14.30
C GLY A 47 1.28 5.62 12.91
N LEU A 48 1.32 4.28 12.84
CA LEU A 48 1.17 3.56 11.57
C LEU A 48 -0.21 3.82 10.93
N MET A 49 -1.29 3.81 11.72
CA MET A 49 -2.63 4.07 11.23
C MET A 49 -2.82 5.52 10.75
N SER A 50 -2.24 6.48 11.46
CA SER A 50 -2.22 7.89 11.02
C SER A 50 -1.46 8.05 9.70
N PHE A 51 -0.26 7.46 9.59
CA PHE A 51 0.52 7.47 8.35
C PHE A 51 -0.24 6.83 7.18
N ALA A 52 -0.86 5.66 7.41
CA ALA A 52 -1.62 4.95 6.40
C ALA A 52 -2.85 5.75 5.92
N ARG A 53 -3.51 6.50 6.80
CA ARG A 53 -4.67 7.34 6.45
C ARG A 53 -4.28 8.52 5.56
N GLU A 54 -3.11 9.11 5.79
CA GLU A 54 -2.63 10.26 5.01
C GLU A 54 -1.97 9.84 3.68
N LEU A 55 -1.44 8.62 3.62
CA LEU A 55 -0.63 8.16 2.50
C LEU A 55 -1.31 8.28 1.12
N PRO A 56 -2.60 7.91 0.92
CA PRO A 56 -3.26 8.04 -0.37
C PRO A 56 -3.29 9.50 -0.86
N TRP A 57 -3.60 10.44 0.02
CA TRP A 57 -3.69 11.86 -0.28
C TRP A 57 -2.34 12.52 -0.61
N ARG A 58 -1.24 11.90 -0.19
CA ARG A 58 0.13 12.32 -0.55
C ARG A 58 0.57 11.83 -1.93
N LEU A 59 -0.08 10.79 -2.46
CA LEU A 59 0.33 10.12 -3.71
C LEU A 59 -0.64 10.38 -4.87
N PHE A 60 -1.90 10.61 -4.54
CA PHE A 60 -3.00 10.64 -5.49
C PHE A 60 -3.86 11.87 -5.27
N THR A 61 -4.49 12.36 -6.34
CA THR A 61 -5.54 13.37 -6.23
C THR A 61 -6.81 12.74 -5.65
N PRO A 62 -7.75 13.54 -5.12
CA PRO A 62 -9.04 13.03 -4.66
C PRO A 62 -9.77 12.21 -5.72
N GLN A 63 -9.73 12.65 -6.98
CA GLN A 63 -10.37 11.93 -8.10
C GLN A 63 -9.69 10.59 -8.40
N GLU A 64 -8.37 10.50 -8.20
CA GLU A 64 -7.63 9.25 -8.40
C GLU A 64 -7.89 8.25 -7.27
N ILE A 65 -8.02 8.73 -6.04
CA ILE A 65 -8.44 7.91 -4.88
C ILE A 65 -9.83 7.35 -5.14
N GLU A 66 -10.75 8.17 -5.62
CA GLU A 66 -12.11 7.73 -5.94
C GLU A 66 -12.12 6.71 -7.08
N ARG A 67 -11.29 6.87 -8.11
CA ARG A 67 -11.12 5.88 -9.18
C ARG A 67 -10.54 4.56 -8.65
N LEU A 68 -9.56 4.62 -7.74
CA LEU A 68 -8.99 3.44 -7.11
C LEU A 68 -10.06 2.68 -6.31
N GLN A 69 -10.82 3.38 -5.47
CA GLN A 69 -11.86 2.79 -4.62
C GLN A 69 -13.04 2.23 -5.41
N ARG A 70 -13.40 2.86 -6.54
CA ARG A 70 -14.48 2.39 -7.43
C ARG A 70 -14.03 1.34 -8.44
N SER A 71 -12.74 1.03 -8.50
CA SER A 71 -12.21 0.04 -9.43
C SER A 71 -12.69 -1.36 -9.04
N PRO A 72 -13.15 -2.20 -9.99
CA PRO A 72 -13.46 -3.60 -9.72
C PRO A 72 -12.27 -4.38 -9.17
N ARG A 73 -11.05 -3.88 -9.38
CA ARG A 73 -9.80 -4.46 -8.89
C ARG A 73 -9.39 -3.97 -7.51
N TRP A 74 -10.17 -3.08 -6.88
CA TRP A 74 -9.87 -2.53 -5.57
C TRP A 74 -9.63 -3.61 -4.49
N PRO A 75 -10.45 -4.68 -4.38
CA PRO A 75 -10.22 -5.73 -3.37
C PRO A 75 -8.90 -6.47 -3.57
N GLU A 76 -8.53 -6.73 -4.82
CA GLU A 76 -7.28 -7.41 -5.15
C GLU A 76 -6.07 -6.50 -4.86
N LEU A 77 -6.16 -5.24 -5.26
CA LEU A 77 -5.10 -4.25 -5.09
C LEU A 77 -4.86 -3.90 -3.63
N SER A 78 -5.94 -3.77 -2.84
CA SER A 78 -5.86 -3.53 -1.41
C SER A 78 -5.29 -4.76 -0.68
N SER A 79 -5.67 -5.99 -1.08
CA SER A 79 -5.07 -7.22 -0.53
C SER A 79 -3.58 -7.31 -0.83
N LYS A 80 -3.15 -7.05 -2.09
CA LYS A 80 -1.72 -7.02 -2.45
C LYS A 80 -0.96 -5.98 -1.63
N PHE A 81 -1.56 -4.82 -1.38
CA PHE A 81 -0.92 -3.79 -0.56
C PHE A 81 -0.75 -4.25 0.90
N VAL A 82 -1.75 -4.95 1.47
CA VAL A 82 -1.67 -5.58 2.79
C VAL A 82 -0.59 -6.68 2.81
N ASP A 83 -0.51 -7.51 1.78
CA ASP A 83 0.52 -8.55 1.64
C ASP A 83 1.93 -7.93 1.63
N ALA A 84 2.08 -6.79 0.95
CA ALA A 84 3.34 -6.04 0.93
C ALA A 84 3.77 -5.58 2.33
N MET A 85 2.81 -5.17 3.17
CA MET A 85 3.07 -4.77 4.55
C MET A 85 3.43 -5.95 5.44
N VAL A 86 2.81 -7.11 5.23
CA VAL A 86 3.14 -8.34 5.97
C VAL A 86 4.53 -8.85 5.57
N MET A 87 4.83 -8.87 4.26
CA MET A 87 6.10 -9.34 3.71
C MET A 87 7.31 -8.57 4.26
N GLU A 88 7.13 -7.29 4.52
CA GLU A 88 8.17 -6.40 5.08
C GLU A 88 8.06 -6.23 6.60
N GLU A 89 7.16 -6.99 7.24
CA GLU A 89 6.92 -7.02 8.69
C GLU A 89 6.52 -5.66 9.27
N VAL A 90 5.82 -4.84 8.49
CA VAL A 90 5.20 -3.59 8.97
C VAL A 90 4.02 -3.89 9.89
N ILE A 91 3.25 -4.92 9.51
CA ILE A 91 2.12 -5.44 10.27
C ILE A 91 2.23 -6.97 10.36
N THR A 92 1.62 -7.53 11.40
CA THR A 92 1.50 -8.97 11.58
C THR A 92 0.44 -9.57 10.66
N PRO A 93 0.50 -10.89 10.37
CA PRO A 93 -0.57 -11.59 9.64
C PRO A 93 -1.95 -11.47 10.32
N PHE A 94 -1.97 -11.34 11.65
CA PHE A 94 -3.20 -11.12 12.41
C PHE A 94 -3.80 -9.73 12.13
N GLU A 95 -2.98 -8.68 12.21
CA GLU A 95 -3.39 -7.31 11.87
C GLU A 95 -3.84 -7.21 10.40
N ALA A 96 -3.14 -7.88 9.48
CA ALA A 96 -3.52 -7.97 8.08
C ALA A 96 -4.90 -8.62 7.88
N ASN A 97 -5.18 -9.71 8.58
CA ASN A 97 -6.50 -10.36 8.52
C ASN A 97 -7.61 -9.49 9.10
N MET A 98 -7.34 -8.67 10.12
CA MET A 98 -8.31 -7.68 10.59
C MET A 98 -8.56 -6.62 9.51
N ILE A 99 -7.50 -6.03 8.94
CA ILE A 99 -7.62 -4.97 7.91
C ILE A 99 -8.42 -5.45 6.70
N ARG A 100 -8.15 -6.67 6.22
CA ARG A 100 -8.89 -7.27 5.08
C ARG A 100 -10.40 -7.40 5.31
N ARG A 101 -10.86 -7.46 6.58
CA ARG A 101 -12.30 -7.51 6.90
C ARG A 101 -12.98 -6.14 6.85
N PHE A 102 -12.20 -5.05 6.84
CA PHE A 102 -12.67 -3.67 6.78
C PHE A 102 -12.51 -3.01 5.41
N LEU A 103 -11.88 -3.70 4.45
CA LEU A 103 -11.67 -3.27 3.06
C LEU A 103 -12.79 -3.77 2.15
#